data_AF-A0A1S3CSB4-F1
#
_entry.id   AF-A0A1S3CSB4-F1
#
_cell.length_a   1.000
_cell.length_b   1.000
_cell.length_c   1.000
_cell.angle_alpha   90.00
_cell.angle_beta   90.00
_cell.angle_gamma   90.00
#
_symmetry.space_group_name_H-M   'P 1'
#
loop_
_entity.id
_entity.type
_entity.pdbx_description
1 polymer ?
#
loop_
_entity_poly.entity_id
_entity_poly.type
_entity_poly.pdbx_seq_one_letter_code
_entity_poly.pdbx_strand_id
1 'polypeptide(L)'
;VLAKSRTWISFSRINALSIYGGILDGQGTTLWACKNSGINTCSLGATTLEVSDSQNILINGLSSVNSQMYHIVVYDCQDVKIQGVKVLAASNSPNTDGIHVERSSNVTILNSNIRTGDDCISIGPGTSHLWMERLACGPGHGI
;
A
#
# COMPACT_ATOMS: atom_id res chain seq x y z
N VAL A 1 -14.39 -0.63 12.10
CA VAL A 1 -14.20 0.08 10.81
C VAL A 1 -13.34 1.29 11.11
N LEU A 2 -12.12 1.37 10.56
CA LEU A 2 -11.18 2.45 10.89
C LEU A 2 -11.61 3.80 10.31
N ALA A 3 -12.29 3.80 9.18
CA ALA A 3 -12.84 4.99 8.55
C ALA A 3 -14.14 4.66 7.81
N LYS A 4 -15.08 5.60 7.74
CA LYS A 4 -16.22 5.54 6.79
C LYS A 4 -15.80 5.99 5.38
N SER A 5 -14.51 5.85 5.06
CA SER A 5 -13.85 6.28 3.83
C SER A 5 -13.11 5.09 3.22
N ARG A 6 -12.87 5.14 1.90
CA ARG A 6 -12.07 4.13 1.19
C ARG A 6 -10.59 4.18 1.57
N THR A 7 -10.13 5.28 2.13
CA THR A 7 -8.72 5.51 2.50
C THR A 7 -8.67 6.19 3.87
N TRP A 8 -7.74 5.75 4.73
CA TRP A 8 -7.53 6.32 6.06
C TRP A 8 -6.70 7.61 6.00
N ILE A 9 -5.53 7.56 5.35
CA ILE A 9 -4.65 8.73 5.16
C ILE A 9 -4.49 8.94 3.66
N SER A 10 -4.87 10.13 3.17
CA SER A 10 -4.81 10.47 1.76
C SER A 10 -4.12 11.81 1.56
N PHE A 11 -3.22 11.85 0.57
CA PHE A 11 -2.62 13.07 0.04
C PHE A 11 -2.95 13.17 -1.45
N SER A 12 -3.43 14.32 -1.90
CA SER A 12 -3.84 14.52 -3.30
C SER A 12 -3.44 15.91 -3.77
N ARG A 13 -3.00 16.03 -5.03
CA ARG A 13 -2.56 17.32 -5.63
C ARG A 13 -1.43 17.99 -4.86
N ILE A 14 -0.45 17.19 -4.45
CA ILE A 14 0.71 17.65 -3.71
C ILE A 14 1.95 17.63 -4.60
N ASN A 15 2.79 18.65 -4.48
CA ASN A 15 4.15 18.65 -4.98
C ASN A 15 5.12 18.62 -3.78
N ALA A 16 6.14 17.77 -3.84
CA ALA A 16 7.18 17.64 -2.82
C ALA A 16 6.71 17.10 -1.46
N LEU A 17 5.88 16.04 -1.46
CA LEU A 17 5.51 15.33 -0.23
C LEU A 17 6.65 14.43 0.25
N SER A 18 6.98 14.50 1.54
CA SER A 18 7.91 13.57 2.17
C SER A 18 7.33 12.96 3.44
N ILE A 19 7.32 11.63 3.52
CA ILE A 19 6.87 10.83 4.66
C ILE A 19 8.07 10.06 5.21
N TYR A 20 8.34 10.19 6.50
CA TYR A 20 9.49 9.58 7.16
C TYR A 20 9.09 8.74 8.38
N GLY A 21 9.52 7.48 8.39
CA GLY A 21 9.40 6.61 9.55
C GLY A 21 7.96 6.39 10.02
N GLY A 22 7.82 5.98 11.28
CA GLY A 22 6.53 5.77 11.92
C GLY A 22 5.88 4.42 11.59
N ILE A 23 4.81 4.12 12.33
CA ILE A 23 3.99 2.92 12.16
C ILE A 23 2.55 3.37 11.95
N LEU A 24 1.94 2.91 10.86
CA LEU A 24 0.51 3.02 10.60
C LEU A 24 -0.12 1.65 10.83
N ASP A 25 -0.95 1.53 11.87
CA ASP A 25 -1.68 0.28 12.17
C ASP A 25 -3.14 0.39 11.71
N GLY A 26 -3.44 -0.35 10.63
CA GLY A 26 -4.74 -0.43 9.96
C GLY A 26 -5.76 -1.35 10.65
N GLN A 27 -5.43 -1.99 11.78
CA GLN A 27 -6.35 -2.81 12.60
C GLN A 27 -7.30 -3.72 11.77
N GLY A 28 -6.77 -4.35 10.73
CA GLY A 28 -7.52 -5.10 9.72
C GLY A 28 -8.07 -6.45 10.18
N THR A 29 -7.57 -7.00 11.29
CA THR A 29 -7.86 -8.38 11.72
C THR A 29 -9.34 -8.73 11.78
N THR A 30 -10.18 -7.86 12.33
CA THR A 30 -11.65 -8.09 12.39
C THR A 30 -12.28 -8.13 11.00
N LEU A 31 -11.82 -7.28 10.07
CA LEU A 31 -12.34 -7.27 8.71
C LEU A 31 -11.92 -8.54 7.96
N TRP A 32 -10.65 -8.94 8.09
CA TRP A 32 -10.16 -10.15 7.44
C TRP A 32 -10.89 -11.39 7.93
N ALA A 33 -11.15 -11.50 9.24
CA ALA A 33 -11.94 -12.58 9.81
C ALA A 33 -13.36 -12.63 9.23
N CYS A 34 -13.99 -11.46 9.05
CA CYS A 34 -15.30 -11.37 8.40
C CYS A 34 -15.23 -11.86 6.94
N LYS A 35 -14.31 -11.32 6.14
CA LYS A 35 -14.18 -11.68 4.71
C LYS A 35 -13.88 -13.17 4.52
N ASN A 36 -13.01 -13.74 5.36
CA ASN A 36 -12.66 -15.16 5.31
C ASN A 36 -13.78 -16.09 5.79
N SER A 37 -14.81 -15.58 6.46
CA SER A 37 -15.98 -16.37 6.88
C SER A 37 -16.98 -16.65 5.74
N GLY A 38 -16.79 -16.04 4.56
CA GLY A 38 -17.72 -16.17 3.43
C GLY A 38 -19.00 -15.32 3.57
N ILE A 39 -19.06 -14.44 4.57
CA ILE A 39 -20.16 -13.51 4.78
C ILE A 39 -20.02 -12.31 3.83
N ASN A 40 -21.07 -12.03 3.04
CA ASN A 40 -21.06 -10.95 2.03
C ASN A 40 -21.44 -9.57 2.58
N THR A 41 -21.67 -9.43 3.89
CA THR A 41 -22.09 -8.17 4.54
C THR A 41 -20.94 -7.47 5.29
N CYS A 42 -19.69 -7.88 5.04
CA CYS A 42 -18.52 -7.26 5.65
C CYS A 42 -18.35 -5.80 5.22
N SER A 43 -17.69 -5.01 6.07
CA SER A 43 -17.29 -3.65 5.70
C SER A 43 -16.38 -3.67 4.47
N LEU A 44 -16.45 -2.63 3.64
CA LEU A 44 -15.54 -2.47 2.50
C LEU A 44 -14.07 -2.35 2.93
N GLY A 45 -13.80 -1.88 4.15
CA GLY A 45 -12.46 -1.57 4.62
C GLY A 45 -11.90 -0.27 4.04
N ALA A 46 -10.68 0.05 4.45
CA ALA A 46 -9.96 1.23 3.99
C ALA A 46 -8.50 0.89 3.66
N THR A 47 -7.98 1.49 2.58
CA THR A 47 -6.56 1.57 2.30
C THR A 47 -5.86 2.40 3.36
N THR A 48 -4.68 1.99 3.82
CA THR A 48 -3.97 2.70 4.91
C THR A 48 -3.43 4.04 4.43
N LEU A 49 -2.67 4.07 3.33
CA LEU A 49 -2.09 5.28 2.76
C LEU A 49 -2.32 5.35 1.25
N GLU A 50 -2.82 6.48 0.77
CA GLU A 50 -2.91 6.78 -0.67
C GLU A 50 -2.26 8.13 -0.97
N VAL A 51 -1.43 8.17 -2.00
CA VAL A 51 -0.94 9.40 -2.63
C VAL A 51 -1.47 9.41 -4.06
N SER A 52 -2.22 10.46 -4.41
CA SER A 52 -2.85 10.59 -5.73
C SER A 52 -2.57 11.91 -6.43
N ASP A 53 -2.51 11.92 -7.76
CA ASP A 53 -2.42 13.16 -8.57
C ASP A 53 -1.31 14.10 -8.05
N SER A 54 -0.10 13.56 -7.85
CA SER A 54 0.95 14.24 -7.10
C SER A 54 2.33 14.04 -7.72
N GLN A 55 3.27 14.95 -7.44
CA GLN A 55 4.63 14.90 -7.99
C GLN A 55 5.70 15.03 -6.90
N ASN A 56 6.88 14.43 -7.13
CA ASN A 56 8.06 14.54 -6.27
C ASN A 56 7.79 13.97 -4.87
N ILE A 57 7.47 12.68 -4.81
CA ILE A 57 7.03 12.02 -3.58
C ILE A 57 8.15 11.17 -3.00
N LEU A 58 8.40 11.31 -1.70
CA LEU A 58 9.32 10.47 -0.95
C LEU A 58 8.60 9.77 0.21
N ILE A 59 8.64 8.44 0.23
CA ILE A 59 8.22 7.63 1.38
C ILE A 59 9.44 6.84 1.85
N ASN A 60 9.92 7.14 3.06
CA ASN A 60 11.17 6.60 3.57
C ASN A 60 11.02 5.99 4.97
N GLY A 61 11.27 4.69 5.10
CA GLY A 61 11.31 4.02 6.41
C GLY A 61 9.95 3.81 7.08
N LEU A 62 8.85 4.07 6.38
CA LEU A 62 7.48 3.88 6.89
C LEU A 62 7.20 2.40 7.14
N SER A 63 6.54 2.08 8.25
CA SER A 63 5.96 0.76 8.49
C SER A 63 4.43 0.82 8.38
N SER A 64 3.84 0.02 7.50
CA SER A 64 2.38 -0.12 7.35
C SER A 64 1.98 -1.53 7.80
N VAL A 65 1.15 -1.60 8.84
CA VAL A 65 0.82 -2.84 9.55
C VAL A 65 -0.69 -3.04 9.57
N ASN A 66 -1.13 -4.27 9.36
CA ASN A 66 -2.53 -4.68 9.45
C ASN A 66 -3.52 -3.83 8.63
N SER A 67 -3.20 -3.48 7.37
CA SER A 67 -4.13 -2.70 6.56
C SER A 67 -5.46 -3.44 6.33
N GLN A 68 -6.58 -2.72 6.33
CA GLN A 68 -7.90 -3.30 6.04
C GLN A 68 -8.03 -3.71 4.57
N MET A 69 -7.41 -2.94 3.69
CA MET A 69 -7.28 -3.18 2.26
C MET A 69 -5.80 -2.99 1.87
N TYR A 70 -5.50 -2.32 0.77
CA TYR A 70 -4.13 -2.03 0.34
C TYR A 70 -3.36 -1.25 1.41
N HIS A 71 -2.05 -1.50 1.53
CA HIS A 71 -1.21 -0.81 2.50
C HIS A 71 -0.79 0.58 2.00
N ILE A 72 -0.26 0.66 0.78
CA ILE A 72 0.19 1.90 0.15
C ILE A 72 -0.28 1.93 -1.29
N VAL A 73 -0.95 3.01 -1.69
CA VAL A 73 -1.38 3.26 -3.08
C VAL A 73 -0.69 4.49 -3.62
N VAL A 74 -0.11 4.36 -4.80
CA VAL A 74 0.44 5.44 -5.63
C VAL A 74 -0.39 5.49 -6.91
N TYR A 75 -1.21 6.53 -7.05
CA TYR A 75 -2.16 6.65 -8.16
C TYR A 75 -1.94 7.95 -8.92
N ASP A 76 -1.76 7.91 -10.24
CA ASP A 76 -1.63 9.13 -11.06
C ASP A 76 -0.50 10.06 -10.60
N CYS A 77 0.62 9.49 -10.17
CA CYS A 77 1.76 10.24 -9.61
C CYS A 77 2.98 10.23 -10.54
N GLN A 78 3.84 11.24 -10.37
CA GLN A 78 5.10 11.34 -11.09
C GLN A 78 6.29 11.55 -10.13
N ASP A 79 7.43 10.95 -10.43
CA ASP A 79 8.67 11.09 -9.66
C ASP A 79 8.47 10.66 -8.19
N VAL A 80 8.26 9.35 -7.99
CA VAL A 80 7.96 8.74 -6.69
C VAL A 80 9.10 7.86 -6.24
N LYS A 81 9.59 8.06 -5.01
CA LYS A 81 10.60 7.21 -4.38
C LYS A 81 10.06 6.62 -3.09
N ILE A 82 9.98 5.29 -3.05
CA ILE A 82 9.64 4.50 -1.87
C ILE A 82 10.87 3.71 -1.46
N GLN A 83 11.36 3.88 -0.24
CA GLN A 83 12.58 3.20 0.22
C GLN A 83 12.52 2.80 1.68
N GLY A 84 13.05 1.61 1.99
CA GLY A 84 13.14 1.13 3.37
C GLY A 84 11.78 0.84 4.02
N VAL A 85 10.72 0.69 3.23
CA VAL A 85 9.37 0.48 3.74
C VAL A 85 9.19 -0.95 4.23
N LYS A 86 8.41 -1.09 5.30
CA LYS A 86 7.99 -2.38 5.85
C LYS A 86 6.47 -2.51 5.76
N VAL A 87 6.00 -3.56 5.09
CA VAL A 87 4.57 -3.92 5.06
C VAL A 87 4.40 -5.24 5.79
N LEU A 88 3.43 -5.28 6.72
CA LEU A 88 3.14 -6.45 7.53
C LEU A 88 1.63 -6.69 7.67
N ALA A 89 1.14 -7.78 7.10
CA ALA A 89 -0.17 -8.34 7.37
C ALA A 89 -0.11 -9.88 7.44
N ALA A 90 -1.19 -10.49 7.92
CA ALA A 90 -1.28 -11.95 8.01
C ALA A 90 -1.26 -12.57 6.60
N SER A 91 -0.70 -13.76 6.42
CA SER A 91 -0.64 -14.41 5.09
C SER A 91 -2.01 -14.75 4.49
N ASN A 92 -3.08 -14.69 5.28
CA ASN A 92 -4.45 -14.93 4.86
C ASN A 92 -5.30 -13.64 4.92
N SER A 93 -4.69 -12.46 4.94
CA SER A 93 -5.43 -11.19 4.89
C SER A 93 -5.87 -10.90 3.44
N PRO A 94 -7.18 -10.85 3.16
CA PRO A 94 -7.67 -10.68 1.79
C PRO A 94 -7.58 -9.23 1.30
N ASN A 95 -7.14 -9.03 0.05
CA ASN A 95 -7.02 -7.73 -0.62
C ASN A 95 -6.08 -6.75 0.09
N THR A 96 -4.95 -7.26 0.56
CA THR A 96 -3.98 -6.47 1.35
C THR A 96 -2.70 -6.18 0.57
N ASP A 97 -2.82 -5.82 -0.70
CA ASP A 97 -1.69 -5.47 -1.55
C ASP A 97 -0.71 -4.52 -0.84
N GLY A 98 0.58 -4.81 -0.91
CA GLY A 98 1.59 -4.07 -0.16
C GLY A 98 1.80 -2.66 -0.72
N ILE A 99 2.27 -2.56 -1.95
CA ILE A 99 2.41 -1.30 -2.67
C ILE A 99 1.72 -1.44 -4.02
N HIS A 100 0.62 -0.73 -4.21
CA HIS A 100 -0.07 -0.67 -5.48
C HIS A 100 0.34 0.59 -6.25
N VAL A 101 0.72 0.43 -7.53
CA VAL A 101 1.14 1.54 -8.40
C VAL A 101 0.31 1.52 -9.68
N GLU A 102 -0.49 2.56 -9.89
CA GLU A 102 -1.33 2.70 -11.09
C GLU A 102 -1.19 4.10 -11.69
N ARG A 103 -1.25 4.20 -13.03
CA ARG A 103 -1.19 5.47 -13.78
C ARG A 103 0.00 6.37 -13.41
N SER A 104 1.09 5.79 -12.93
CA SER A 104 2.20 6.58 -12.37
C SER A 104 3.47 6.41 -13.20
N SER A 105 4.32 7.43 -13.22
CA SER A 105 5.59 7.41 -13.95
C SER A 105 6.79 7.77 -13.08
N ASN A 106 7.96 7.24 -13.43
CA ASN A 106 9.21 7.43 -12.69
C ASN A 106 9.07 7.01 -11.23
N VAL A 107 8.65 5.77 -11.01
CA VAL A 107 8.46 5.22 -9.66
C VAL A 107 9.65 4.33 -9.31
N THR A 108 10.24 4.53 -8.14
CA THR A 108 11.38 3.76 -7.65
C THR A 108 11.07 3.16 -6.29
N ILE A 109 11.14 1.83 -6.17
CA ILE A 109 10.89 1.09 -4.91
C ILE A 109 12.16 0.33 -4.54
N LEU A 110 12.75 0.64 -3.38
CA LEU A 110 14.05 0.12 -2.95
C LEU A 110 14.03 -0.45 -1.54
N ASN A 111 14.85 -1.47 -1.28
CA ASN A 111 15.23 -1.90 0.08
C ASN A 111 14.04 -2.17 1.01
N SER A 112 12.93 -2.68 0.47
CA SER A 112 11.67 -2.80 1.20
C SER A 112 11.35 -4.26 1.53
N ASN A 113 10.65 -4.48 2.64
CA ASN A 113 10.24 -5.81 3.10
C ASN A 113 8.71 -5.84 3.18
N ILE A 114 8.09 -6.69 2.36
CA ILE A 114 6.65 -6.72 2.15
C ILE A 114 6.14 -8.13 2.45
N ARG A 115 5.27 -8.21 3.46
CA ARG A 115 4.65 -9.43 3.94
C ARG A 115 3.17 -9.20 4.05
N THR A 116 2.39 -9.91 3.26
CA THR A 116 0.94 -9.70 3.21
C THR A 116 0.22 -10.99 2.82
N GLY A 117 -1.11 -10.94 2.68
CA GLY A 117 -1.94 -12.02 2.16
C GLY A 117 -2.25 -11.91 0.67
N ASP A 118 -1.79 -10.84 0.00
CA ASP A 118 -2.04 -10.60 -1.43
C ASP A 118 -0.74 -10.19 -2.16
N ASP A 119 -0.82 -9.46 -3.27
CA ASP A 119 0.36 -8.97 -4.00
C ASP A 119 1.29 -8.15 -3.10
N CYS A 120 2.59 -8.43 -3.12
CA CYS A 120 3.56 -7.56 -2.46
C CYS A 120 3.60 -6.21 -3.16
N ILE A 121 3.65 -6.23 -4.48
CA ILE A 121 3.57 -5.05 -5.32
C ILE A 121 2.61 -5.39 -6.45
N SER A 122 1.58 -4.57 -6.67
CA SER A 122 0.68 -4.72 -7.81
C SER A 122 0.81 -3.51 -8.74
N ILE A 123 0.86 -3.79 -10.04
CA ILE A 123 1.10 -2.77 -11.08
C ILE A 123 -0.16 -2.62 -11.93
N GLY A 124 -0.86 -1.52 -11.74
CA GLY A 124 -2.02 -1.14 -12.53
C GLY A 124 -1.66 -0.54 -13.90
N PRO A 125 -2.66 -0.41 -14.80
CA PRO A 125 -2.48 0.15 -16.13
C PRO A 125 -1.99 1.61 -16.08
N GLY A 126 -1.31 2.03 -17.16
CA GLY A 126 -0.78 3.39 -17.28
C GLY A 126 0.49 3.66 -16.46
N THR A 127 1.03 2.66 -15.77
CA THR A 127 2.33 2.78 -15.08
C THR A 127 3.49 2.66 -16.07
N SER A 128 4.50 3.52 -15.96
CA SER A 128 5.71 3.49 -16.79
C SER A 128 6.97 3.86 -15.99
N HIS A 129 8.15 3.43 -16.45
CA HIS A 129 9.44 3.73 -15.79
C HIS A 129 9.45 3.36 -14.30
N LEU A 130 8.97 2.15 -13.97
CA LEU A 130 9.01 1.58 -12.63
C LEU A 130 10.32 0.82 -12.43
N TRP A 131 11.12 1.24 -11.45
CA TRP A 131 12.34 0.55 -11.04
C TRP A 131 12.17 -0.06 -9.65
N MET A 132 12.49 -1.34 -9.52
CA MET A 132 12.36 -2.10 -8.28
C MET A 132 13.66 -2.85 -7.98
N GLU A 133 14.19 -2.70 -6.77
CA GLU A 133 15.47 -3.29 -6.41
C GLU A 133 15.57 -3.66 -4.92
N ARG A 134 16.21 -4.79 -4.62
CA ARG A 134 16.45 -5.28 -3.24
C ARG A 134 15.16 -5.35 -2.42
N LEU A 135 14.17 -6.07 -2.95
CA LEU A 135 12.89 -6.29 -2.31
C LEU A 135 12.84 -7.69 -1.68
N ALA A 136 12.41 -7.76 -0.42
CA ALA A 136 11.97 -9.01 0.19
C ALA A 136 10.45 -9.06 0.10
N CYS A 137 9.91 -9.99 -0.68
CA CYS A 137 8.48 -10.25 -0.82
C CYS A 137 8.17 -11.65 -0.29
N GLY A 138 7.26 -11.77 0.66
CA GLY A 138 6.79 -13.07 1.14
C GLY A 138 6.51 -13.14 2.64
N PRO A 139 5.35 -13.68 3.05
CA PRO A 139 4.28 -14.25 2.22
C PRO A 139 3.55 -13.18 1.37
N GLY A 140 2.87 -13.63 0.31
CA GLY A 140 2.13 -12.80 -0.64
C GLY A 140 1.93 -13.53 -1.98
N HIS A 141 1.31 -12.87 -2.95
CA HIS A 141 1.05 -13.38 -4.31
C HIS A 141 2.13 -13.00 -5.34
N GLY A 142 3.11 -12.19 -4.93
CA GLY A 142 4.28 -11.85 -5.75
C GLY A 142 4.35 -10.37 -6.10
N ILE A 143 5.03 -10.09 -7.20
CA ILE A 143 5.18 -8.79 -7.85
C ILE A 143 4.60 -8.92 -9.25
#